data_AF-A0A954A1L4-F1
#
_entry.id   AF-A0A954A1L4-F1
#
_cell.length_a   1.000
_cell.length_b   1.000
_cell.length_c   1.000
_cell.angle_alpha   90.00
_cell.angle_beta   90.00
_cell.angle_gamma   90.00
#
_symmetry.space_group_name_H-M   'P 1'
#
loop_
_entity.id
_entity.type
_entity.pdbx_description
1 polymer ?
#
loop_
_entity_poly.entity_id
_entity_poly.type
_entity_poly.pdbx_seq_one_letter_code
_entity_poly.pdbx_strand_id
1 'polypeptide(L)'
;CALWFVPVFNPDGNDELHSANRATQNGPQPVGKRANSQGLDLNRDFMKAESPEVRALLGLFQRIDPHLFMDLHTTNGSAHGYQLTYAPSLSTSLDPRLDAFVHERFIPAVRETMAKQYGYRVFDYGNFDRTDGGDPKSWTTYDHKPRCVFNYFGLRNRISMLSEAYSYLPFRDRALATRAFVLANLAELVRRKDELLKLCAAADRTLLAGQGKLGHASRLTDPVRGEVLVGKVERGAGRRLLATDVSRPVTMDVRVRFRATEQLAHPRAWAVVGASELVRQTLQLHGVEVVRLIEPIDVKVERFEIAGRSKARMSYQGHRETRLTGRLVAGTARLPAGAWIVPATQRTARVAAVLLEGHSEDSLACWNFFDRVLADDTAGYPVLRVMEVPAWKTERLPADGAVPVHAPYRLIRAQPPAGALRVKVVCVKPGERRGDPDFGRGVRWRGRELLWSAGEQQSSSLVGLLGALGQALKQRQPVVLVPGPRVTNAELLNACSELDKAGVRQILLQREPE
;
A
#
# COMPACT_ATOMS: atom_id res chain seq x y z
N CYS A 1 -2.05 -4.94 -18.05
CA CYS A 1 -1.78 -4.56 -16.65
C CYS A 1 -2.96 -4.98 -15.79
N ALA A 2 -2.72 -5.61 -14.64
CA ALA A 2 -3.76 -5.82 -13.64
C ALA A 2 -3.72 -4.65 -12.64
N LEU A 3 -4.89 -4.14 -12.25
CA LEU A 3 -5.02 -3.09 -11.24
C LEU A 3 -5.84 -3.65 -10.07
N TRP A 4 -5.32 -3.47 -8.87
CA TRP A 4 -6.00 -3.81 -7.63
C TRP A 4 -6.24 -2.52 -6.86
N PHE A 5 -7.47 -2.33 -6.40
CA PHE A 5 -7.89 -1.12 -5.70
C PHE A 5 -8.48 -1.49 -4.35
N VAL A 6 -7.84 -1.02 -3.28
CA VAL A 6 -8.33 -1.12 -1.90
C VAL A 6 -8.89 0.26 -1.55
N PRO A 7 -10.22 0.49 -1.67
CA PRO A 7 -10.80 1.82 -1.52
C PRO A 7 -10.62 2.40 -0.12
N VAL A 8 -10.72 1.56 0.90
CA VAL A 8 -10.59 1.93 2.31
C VAL A 8 -9.78 0.86 3.01
N PHE A 9 -8.56 1.21 3.44
CA PHE A 9 -7.67 0.28 4.13
C PHE A 9 -7.95 0.19 5.64
N ASN A 10 -8.44 1.28 6.24
CA ASN A 10 -8.85 1.35 7.65
C ASN A 10 -10.38 1.58 7.73
N PRO A 11 -11.22 0.55 7.53
CA PRO A 11 -12.67 0.71 7.54
C PRO A 11 -13.18 1.18 8.92
N ASP A 12 -12.70 0.57 10.01
CA ASP A 12 -13.11 0.92 11.37
C ASP A 12 -12.81 2.38 11.69
N GLY A 13 -11.60 2.84 11.38
CA GLY A 13 -11.23 4.24 11.59
C GLY A 13 -12.00 5.19 10.68
N ASN A 14 -12.29 4.81 9.42
CA ASN A 14 -13.07 5.60 8.49
C ASN A 14 -14.51 5.84 8.98
N ASP A 15 -15.13 4.80 9.54
CA ASP A 15 -16.55 4.81 9.92
C ASP A 15 -16.79 5.37 11.33
N GLU A 16 -15.74 5.61 12.11
CA GLU A 16 -15.81 6.31 13.40
C GLU A 16 -15.94 7.83 13.20
N LEU A 17 -17.04 8.22 12.57
CA LEU A 17 -17.35 9.59 12.15
C LEU A 17 -17.60 10.50 13.36
N HIS A 18 -16.83 11.58 13.45
CA HIS A 18 -17.06 12.62 14.46
C HIS A 18 -16.70 14.01 13.92
N SER A 19 -17.44 15.05 14.32
CA SER A 19 -17.24 16.43 13.86
C SER A 19 -15.93 17.06 14.37
N ALA A 20 -15.45 16.61 15.53
CA ALA A 20 -14.17 17.05 16.08
C ALA A 20 -12.95 16.41 15.39
N ASN A 21 -13.15 15.34 14.62
CA ASN A 21 -12.05 14.70 13.89
C ASN A 21 -11.55 15.64 12.79
N ARG A 22 -10.22 15.77 12.69
CA ARG A 22 -9.54 16.60 11.67
C ARG A 22 -10.09 18.03 11.55
N ALA A 23 -10.45 18.65 12.69
CA ALA A 23 -11.12 19.96 12.73
C ALA A 23 -10.40 21.13 12.00
N THR A 24 -9.10 20.98 11.69
CA THR A 24 -8.31 21.97 10.96
C THR A 24 -8.33 21.80 9.44
N GLN A 25 -8.81 20.68 8.91
CA GLN A 25 -8.78 20.38 7.47
C GLN A 25 -10.02 20.88 6.74
N ASN A 26 -9.88 21.21 5.46
CA ASN A 26 -10.97 21.64 4.59
C ASN A 26 -11.64 20.43 3.91
N GLY A 27 -12.31 19.60 4.73
CA GLY A 27 -12.91 18.35 4.28
C GLY A 27 -14.40 18.19 4.53
N PRO A 28 -14.97 17.04 4.08
CA PRO A 28 -16.33 16.70 4.46
C PRO A 28 -16.40 16.68 5.99
N GLN A 29 -17.58 16.89 6.56
CA GLN A 29 -17.80 16.63 7.97
C GLN A 29 -19.15 15.95 8.18
N PRO A 30 -19.21 14.94 9.07
CA PRO A 30 -18.11 14.41 9.91
C PRO A 30 -17.06 13.59 9.12
N VAL A 31 -15.92 13.28 9.75
CA VAL A 31 -14.88 12.36 9.22
C VAL A 31 -14.44 11.35 10.27
N GLY A 32 -13.85 10.25 9.80
CA GLY A 32 -13.29 9.20 10.64
C GLY A 32 -12.03 9.60 11.42
N LYS A 33 -11.52 8.66 12.22
CA LYS A 33 -10.27 8.78 12.96
C LYS A 33 -9.08 8.16 12.19
N ARG A 34 -7.86 8.45 12.65
CA ARG A 34 -6.63 7.95 12.04
C ARG A 34 -6.36 6.49 12.36
N ALA A 35 -6.51 6.10 13.62
CA ALA A 35 -6.20 4.76 14.10
C ALA A 35 -7.32 3.77 13.73
N ASN A 36 -7.03 2.46 13.73
CA ASN A 36 -8.09 1.44 13.65
C ASN A 36 -8.82 1.27 15.00
N SER A 37 -9.73 0.29 15.09
CA SER A 37 -10.47 -0.01 16.32
C SER A 37 -9.57 -0.41 17.50
N GLN A 38 -8.39 -0.98 17.24
CA GLN A 38 -7.38 -1.32 18.25
C GLN A 38 -6.51 -0.13 18.68
N GLY A 39 -6.73 1.06 18.10
CA GLY A 39 -5.91 2.25 18.38
C GLY A 39 -4.56 2.26 17.66
N LEU A 40 -4.32 1.35 16.72
CA LEU A 40 -3.09 1.30 15.93
C LEU A 40 -3.15 2.24 14.72
N ASP A 41 -2.05 2.93 14.46
CA ASP A 41 -1.79 3.58 13.17
C ASP A 41 -1.30 2.51 12.20
N LEU A 42 -2.16 2.09 11.26
CA LEU A 42 -1.83 1.03 10.29
C LEU A 42 -0.57 1.35 9.48
N ASN A 43 -0.27 2.63 9.22
CA ASN A 43 0.94 3.04 8.50
C ASN A 43 2.18 3.09 9.42
N ARG A 44 2.13 2.45 10.60
CA ARG A 44 3.24 2.21 11.52
C ARG A 44 3.36 0.73 11.91
N ASP A 45 2.54 -0.12 11.31
CA ASP A 45 2.36 -1.50 11.74
C ASP A 45 3.00 -2.52 10.78
N PHE A 46 3.57 -2.08 9.65
CA PHE A 46 4.02 -3.03 8.61
C PHE A 46 5.05 -4.04 9.11
N MET A 47 6.09 -3.62 9.84
CA MET A 47 7.15 -4.53 10.31
C MET A 47 6.73 -5.47 11.45
N LYS A 48 5.83 -5.03 12.33
CA LYS A 48 5.32 -5.85 13.44
C LYS A 48 4.08 -6.68 13.05
N ALA A 49 3.37 -6.24 12.02
CA ALA A 49 2.20 -6.85 11.41
C ALA A 49 1.16 -7.33 12.44
N GLU A 50 0.78 -6.47 13.39
CA GLU A 50 -0.12 -6.85 14.47
C GLU A 50 -1.60 -6.69 14.10
N SER A 51 -1.93 -5.69 13.28
CA SER A 51 -3.30 -5.41 12.86
C SER A 51 -3.78 -6.40 11.80
N PRO A 52 -5.07 -6.80 11.82
CA PRO A 52 -5.63 -7.67 10.79
C PRO A 52 -5.57 -7.06 9.39
N GLU A 53 -5.69 -5.74 9.27
CA GLU A 53 -5.62 -5.01 8.01
C GLU A 53 -4.25 -5.14 7.36
N VAL A 54 -3.17 -4.89 8.12
CA VAL A 54 -1.79 -5.05 7.62
C VAL A 54 -1.51 -6.50 7.25
N ARG A 55 -1.93 -7.46 8.07
CA ARG A 55 -1.77 -8.90 7.74
C ARG A 55 -2.48 -9.27 6.43
N ALA A 56 -3.69 -8.76 6.21
CA ALA A 56 -4.44 -8.99 4.99
C ALA A 56 -3.75 -8.38 3.75
N LEU A 57 -3.23 -7.16 3.87
CA LEU A 57 -2.51 -6.50 2.78
C LEU A 57 -1.17 -7.15 2.47
N LEU A 58 -0.42 -7.60 3.49
CA LEU A 58 0.80 -8.40 3.29
C LEU A 58 0.47 -9.70 2.55
N GLY A 59 -0.60 -10.40 2.96
CA GLY A 59 -1.09 -11.58 2.25
C GLY A 59 -1.47 -11.29 0.79
N LEU A 60 -2.07 -10.12 0.50
CA LEU A 60 -2.34 -9.69 -0.87
C LEU A 60 -1.04 -9.46 -1.65
N PHE A 61 -0.05 -8.75 -1.07
CA PHE A 61 1.25 -8.54 -1.71
C PHE A 61 1.97 -9.84 -2.04
N GLN A 62 1.87 -10.86 -1.19
CA GLN A 62 2.42 -12.18 -1.47
C GLN A 62 1.72 -12.86 -2.66
N ARG A 63 0.40 -12.72 -2.79
CA ARG A 63 -0.38 -13.35 -3.88
C ARG A 63 -0.17 -12.68 -5.24
N ILE A 64 -0.10 -11.35 -5.28
CA ILE A 64 -0.13 -10.60 -6.55
C ILE A 64 1.21 -9.99 -6.94
N ASP A 65 2.12 -9.80 -5.96
CA ASP A 65 3.45 -9.20 -6.11
C ASP A 65 3.50 -7.98 -7.05
N PRO A 66 2.85 -6.85 -6.68
CA PRO A 66 2.65 -5.75 -7.61
C PRO A 66 3.97 -5.07 -7.99
N HIS A 67 4.06 -4.56 -9.22
CA HIS A 67 5.21 -3.76 -9.68
C HIS A 67 5.19 -2.32 -9.15
N LEU A 68 4.00 -1.75 -9.00
CA LEU A 68 3.74 -0.43 -8.45
C LEU A 68 2.70 -0.52 -7.34
N PHE A 69 2.99 0.08 -6.19
CA PHE A 69 2.02 0.31 -5.11
C PHE A 69 1.80 1.82 -4.92
N MET A 70 0.55 2.24 -4.74
CA MET A 70 0.22 3.65 -4.49
C MET A 70 -0.48 3.78 -3.14
N ASP A 71 0.13 4.52 -2.23
CA ASP A 71 -0.35 4.80 -0.88
C ASP A 71 -1.01 6.18 -0.85
N LEU A 72 -2.34 6.23 -0.78
CA LEU A 72 -3.11 7.47 -1.02
C LEU A 72 -3.54 8.12 0.30
N HIS A 73 -2.93 9.26 0.63
CA HIS A 73 -3.11 10.01 1.88
C HIS A 73 -3.52 11.46 1.63
N THR A 74 -3.82 12.12 2.74
CA THR A 74 -4.00 13.57 2.86
C THR A 74 -3.11 14.05 4.00
N THR A 75 -2.28 15.08 3.74
CA THR A 75 -1.25 15.52 4.68
C THR A 75 -1.87 16.12 5.95
N ASN A 76 -1.17 16.00 7.08
CA ASN A 76 -1.53 16.72 8.31
C ASN A 76 -1.34 18.25 8.19
N GLY A 77 -0.81 18.72 7.06
CA GLY A 77 -0.85 20.10 6.61
C GLY A 77 0.44 20.86 6.91
N SER A 78 0.96 21.55 5.89
CA SER A 78 1.87 22.68 6.00
C SER A 78 1.43 23.71 4.97
N ALA A 79 1.60 25.01 5.25
CA ALA A 79 1.08 26.06 4.38
C ALA A 79 1.95 26.19 3.11
N HIS A 80 1.72 25.31 2.13
CA HIS A 80 2.47 25.24 0.87
C HIS A 80 1.59 25.52 -0.36
N GLY A 81 2.22 25.81 -1.50
CA GLY A 81 1.53 26.15 -2.77
C GLY A 81 1.21 24.96 -3.69
N TYR A 82 1.43 23.71 -3.26
CA TYR A 82 1.18 22.51 -4.07
C TYR A 82 -0.21 21.91 -3.84
N GLN A 83 -0.83 21.38 -4.91
CA GLN A 83 -2.11 20.67 -4.78
C GLN A 83 -1.93 19.27 -4.19
N LEU A 84 -0.79 18.64 -4.47
CA LEU A 84 -0.43 17.33 -3.97
C LEU A 84 1.09 17.26 -3.80
N THR A 85 1.52 16.68 -2.69
CA THR A 85 2.92 16.31 -2.51
C THR A 85 3.04 14.79 -2.53
N TYR A 86 4.20 14.26 -2.87
CA TYR A 86 4.36 12.81 -3.01
C TYR A 86 5.76 12.36 -2.58
N ALA A 87 5.92 11.08 -2.26
CA ALA A 87 7.25 10.51 -2.07
C ALA A 87 7.33 9.13 -2.75
N PRO A 88 8.39 8.84 -3.52
CA PRO A 88 8.77 7.45 -3.73
C PRO A 88 9.22 6.80 -2.41
N SER A 89 9.50 5.50 -2.40
CA SER A 89 10.11 4.84 -1.22
C SER A 89 11.35 5.61 -0.74
N LEU A 90 11.37 5.97 0.54
CA LEU A 90 12.52 6.58 1.22
C LEU A 90 13.44 5.55 1.86
N SER A 91 13.09 4.26 1.77
CA SER A 91 13.95 3.17 2.23
C SER A 91 15.33 3.25 1.60
N THR A 92 16.38 2.95 2.37
CA THR A 92 17.76 2.86 1.87
C THR A 92 18.15 1.45 1.47
N SER A 93 17.22 0.50 1.63
CA SER A 93 17.38 -0.92 1.32
C SER A 93 16.55 -1.31 0.08
N LEU A 94 16.78 -0.60 -1.03
CA LEU A 94 16.29 -0.94 -2.38
C LEU A 94 17.45 -1.13 -3.37
N ASP A 95 17.18 -1.72 -4.54
CA ASP A 95 18.20 -1.84 -5.59
C ASP A 95 18.55 -0.44 -6.13
N PRO A 96 19.83 -0.02 -6.14
CA PRO A 96 20.21 1.32 -6.58
C PRO A 96 19.78 1.65 -8.02
N ARG A 97 19.64 0.65 -8.89
CA ARG A 97 19.18 0.85 -10.28
C ARG A 97 17.69 1.18 -10.32
N LEU A 98 16.89 0.58 -9.43
CA LEU A 98 15.48 0.92 -9.28
C LEU A 98 15.32 2.30 -8.65
N ASP A 99 16.14 2.64 -7.66
CA ASP A 99 16.16 3.97 -7.04
C ASP A 99 16.45 5.07 -8.08
N ALA A 100 17.55 4.92 -8.85
CA ALA A 100 17.91 5.84 -9.92
C ALA A 100 16.81 5.94 -10.98
N PHE A 101 16.25 4.81 -11.43
CA PHE A 101 15.13 4.79 -12.38
C PHE A 101 13.92 5.61 -11.90
N VAL A 102 13.52 5.43 -10.63
CA VAL A 102 12.37 6.14 -10.07
C VAL A 102 12.64 7.64 -10.03
N HIS A 103 13.79 8.05 -9.48
CA HIS A 103 14.11 9.45 -9.23
C HIS A 103 14.48 10.24 -10.48
N GLU A 104 15.19 9.63 -11.42
CA GLU A 104 15.75 10.34 -12.58
C GLU A 104 14.81 10.29 -13.79
N ARG A 105 13.89 9.32 -13.84
CA ARG A 105 13.15 9.03 -15.09
C ARG A 105 11.66 8.84 -14.92
N PHE A 106 11.21 8.16 -13.86
CA PHE A 106 9.78 7.90 -13.64
C PHE A 106 9.09 9.13 -13.06
N ILE A 107 9.57 9.62 -11.92
CA ILE A 107 8.99 10.76 -11.21
C ILE A 107 9.02 12.06 -12.03
N PRO A 108 10.13 12.44 -12.71
CA PRO A 108 10.13 13.64 -13.54
C PRO A 108 9.04 13.62 -14.63
N ALA A 109 8.81 12.46 -15.27
CA ALA A 109 7.75 12.31 -16.27
C ALA A 109 6.34 12.39 -15.67
N VAL A 110 6.14 11.85 -14.45
CA VAL A 110 4.88 12.01 -13.71
C VAL A 110 4.63 13.48 -13.37
N ARG A 111 5.65 14.21 -12.88
CA ARG A 111 5.56 15.66 -12.60
C ARG A 111 5.18 16.46 -13.85
N GLU A 112 5.85 16.17 -14.96
CA GLU A 112 5.55 16.81 -16.24
C GLU A 112 4.10 16.57 -16.68
N THR A 113 3.62 15.33 -16.53
CA THR A 113 2.22 14.97 -16.81
C THR A 113 1.25 15.72 -15.91
N MET A 114 1.53 15.79 -14.60
CA MET A 114 0.71 16.54 -13.64
C MET A 114 0.60 18.03 -14.01
N ALA A 115 1.72 18.65 -14.38
CA ALA A 115 1.75 20.05 -14.77
C ALA A 115 1.04 20.29 -16.12
N LYS A 116 1.40 19.55 -17.17
CA LYS A 116 0.97 19.84 -18.54
C LYS A 116 -0.45 19.35 -18.86
N GLN A 117 -0.86 18.19 -18.34
CA GLN A 117 -2.17 17.62 -18.66
C GLN A 117 -3.25 18.01 -17.66
N TYR A 118 -2.89 18.16 -16.38
CA TYR A 118 -3.86 18.40 -15.32
C TYR A 118 -3.76 19.79 -14.69
N GLY A 119 -2.71 20.57 -14.99
CA GLY A 119 -2.51 21.90 -14.40
C GLY A 119 -2.20 21.87 -12.90
N TYR A 120 -1.77 20.73 -12.36
CA TYR A 120 -1.49 20.57 -10.94
C TYR A 120 0.00 20.74 -10.63
N ARG A 121 0.29 21.57 -9.62
CA ARG A 121 1.64 21.72 -9.05
C ARG A 121 1.84 20.63 -8.02
N VAL A 122 2.88 19.84 -8.21
CA VAL A 122 3.26 18.76 -7.30
C VAL A 122 4.73 18.86 -6.90
N PHE A 123 5.06 18.39 -5.71
CA PHE A 123 6.43 18.44 -5.18
C PHE A 123 6.73 17.25 -4.26
N ASP A 124 8.01 17.01 -3.98
CA ASP A 124 8.41 15.99 -3.01
C ASP A 124 7.79 16.28 -1.63
N TYR A 125 7.29 15.24 -0.97
CA TYR A 125 6.66 15.33 0.34
C TYR A 125 7.66 15.78 1.39
N GLY A 126 7.23 16.75 2.19
CA GLY A 126 7.97 17.27 3.31
C GLY A 126 7.18 18.31 4.09
N ASN A 127 7.83 18.87 5.09
CA ASN A 127 7.30 19.92 5.93
C ASN A 127 8.34 21.01 6.10
N PHE A 128 7.86 22.24 6.28
CA PHE A 128 8.70 23.35 6.69
C PHE A 128 9.27 23.11 8.09
N ASP A 129 10.47 23.62 8.34
CA ASP A 129 10.97 23.79 9.70
C ASP A 129 10.04 24.72 10.50
N ARG A 130 9.99 24.49 11.82
CA ARG A 130 9.26 25.38 12.71
C ARG A 130 10.11 26.62 12.92
N THR A 131 9.80 27.69 12.20
CA THR A 131 10.38 29.01 12.41
C THR A 131 9.41 29.89 13.19
N ASP A 132 9.89 30.50 14.26
CA ASP A 132 9.13 31.53 14.99
C ASP A 132 9.27 32.86 14.24
N GLY A 133 8.42 33.05 13.24
CA GLY A 133 8.42 34.22 12.36
C GLY A 133 9.43 34.15 11.22
N GLY A 134 9.09 34.81 10.11
CA GLY A 134 9.90 34.84 8.89
C GLY A 134 9.74 33.62 7.98
N ASP A 135 10.55 33.59 6.91
CA ASP A 135 10.53 32.55 5.90
C ASP A 135 11.08 31.22 6.43
N PRO A 136 10.48 30.08 6.08
CA PRO A 136 11.03 28.77 6.43
C PRO A 136 12.39 28.57 5.75
N LYS A 137 13.32 27.95 6.48
CA LYS A 137 14.70 27.74 6.03
C LYS A 137 14.93 26.36 5.45
N SER A 138 14.03 25.41 5.70
CA SER A 138 14.14 24.07 5.14
C SER A 138 12.81 23.38 4.86
N TRP A 139 12.84 22.49 3.87
CA TRP A 139 11.79 21.54 3.53
C TRP A 139 12.33 20.12 3.70
N THR A 140 11.83 19.41 4.71
CA THR A 140 12.36 18.09 5.07
C THR A 140 11.27 17.02 5.02
N THR A 141 11.59 15.87 4.41
CA THR A 141 10.69 14.73 4.30
C THR A 141 10.49 13.98 5.62
N TYR A 142 9.67 12.94 5.59
CA TYR A 142 9.31 12.12 6.74
C TYR A 142 10.29 10.94 6.96
N ASP A 143 9.93 10.03 7.86
CA ASP A 143 10.70 8.84 8.23
C ASP A 143 10.98 7.88 7.06
N HIS A 144 12.19 7.32 7.00
CA HIS A 144 12.62 6.27 6.05
C HIS A 144 12.23 4.86 6.48
N LYS A 145 11.81 4.69 7.73
CA LYS A 145 11.58 3.35 8.30
C LYS A 145 10.47 2.58 7.56
N PRO A 146 10.66 1.27 7.35
CA PRO A 146 9.71 0.40 6.65
C PRO A 146 8.46 0.04 7.47
N ARG A 147 8.29 0.55 8.69
CA ARG A 147 6.98 0.58 9.36
C ARG A 147 5.90 1.30 8.56
N CYS A 148 6.31 2.21 7.66
CA CYS A 148 5.42 2.83 6.68
C CYS A 148 5.38 2.00 5.39
N VAL A 149 4.18 1.77 4.84
CA VAL A 149 3.96 0.81 3.74
C VAL A 149 4.77 1.10 2.48
N PHE A 150 4.88 2.37 2.08
CA PHE A 150 5.61 2.72 0.86
C PHE A 150 7.12 2.45 1.02
N ASN A 151 7.68 2.69 2.21
CA ASN A 151 9.07 2.31 2.51
C ASN A 151 9.25 0.79 2.58
N TYR A 152 8.29 0.08 3.20
CA TYR A 152 8.27 -1.39 3.20
C TYR A 152 8.29 -1.96 1.79
N PHE A 153 7.47 -1.41 0.90
CA PHE A 153 7.34 -1.90 -0.47
C PHE A 153 8.64 -1.76 -1.26
N GLY A 154 9.44 -0.71 -0.98
CA GLY A 154 10.80 -0.57 -1.52
C GLY A 154 11.74 -1.73 -1.18
N LEU A 155 11.60 -2.34 0.00
CA LEU A 155 12.39 -3.53 0.41
C LEU A 155 12.15 -4.73 -0.51
N ARG A 156 10.99 -4.79 -1.18
CA ARG A 156 10.61 -5.87 -2.10
C ARG A 156 11.16 -5.69 -3.51
N ASN A 157 12.01 -4.70 -3.75
CA ASN A 157 12.48 -4.33 -5.10
C ASN A 157 11.31 -4.04 -6.06
N ARG A 158 10.34 -3.29 -5.57
CA ARG A 158 9.19 -2.78 -6.32
C ARG A 158 9.11 -1.28 -6.11
N ILE A 159 8.40 -0.58 -7.01
CA ILE A 159 8.24 0.86 -6.88
C ILE A 159 6.98 1.18 -6.10
N SER A 160 7.02 2.23 -5.29
CA SER A 160 5.87 2.70 -4.53
C SER A 160 5.80 4.20 -4.53
N MET A 161 4.59 4.74 -4.47
CA MET A 161 4.33 6.18 -4.41
C MET A 161 3.38 6.50 -3.27
N LEU A 162 3.86 7.26 -2.29
CA LEU A 162 3.03 7.99 -1.35
C LEU A 162 2.43 9.21 -2.06
N SER A 163 1.13 9.41 -1.95
CA SER A 163 0.40 10.60 -2.37
C SER A 163 -0.12 11.32 -1.14
N GLU A 164 0.15 12.61 -1.00
CA GLU A 164 -0.30 13.44 0.12
C GLU A 164 -1.05 14.66 -0.42
N ALA A 165 -2.37 14.52 -0.56
CA ALA A 165 -3.23 15.60 -1.03
C ALA A 165 -3.27 16.76 -0.02
N TYR A 166 -3.27 18.00 -0.51
CA TYR A 166 -3.20 19.18 0.37
C TYR A 166 -4.47 19.34 1.20
N SER A 167 -4.37 19.20 2.52
CA SER A 167 -5.51 19.14 3.44
C SER A 167 -6.33 20.42 3.57
N TYR A 168 -5.83 21.56 3.10
CA TYR A 168 -6.54 22.84 3.13
C TYR A 168 -7.31 23.13 1.82
N LEU A 169 -7.15 22.29 0.79
CA LEU A 169 -8.01 22.30 -0.39
C LEU A 169 -9.38 21.68 -0.10
N PRO A 170 -10.45 22.14 -0.78
CA PRO A 170 -11.74 21.47 -0.75
C PRO A 170 -11.63 19.98 -1.08
N PHE A 171 -12.49 19.16 -0.48
CA PHE A 171 -12.47 17.70 -0.68
C PHE A 171 -12.48 17.26 -2.15
N ARG A 172 -13.29 17.91 -2.97
CA ARG A 172 -13.36 17.62 -4.41
C ARG A 172 -12.00 17.79 -5.08
N ASP A 173 -11.30 18.87 -4.78
CA ASP A 173 -10.03 19.19 -5.41
C ASP A 173 -8.92 18.24 -4.94
N ARG A 174 -8.95 17.85 -3.66
CA ARG A 174 -8.08 16.78 -3.13
C ARG A 174 -8.28 15.48 -3.90
N ALA A 175 -9.53 15.04 -4.07
CA ALA A 175 -9.85 13.81 -4.79
C ALA A 175 -9.44 13.88 -6.29
N LEU A 176 -9.65 15.03 -6.95
CA LEU A 176 -9.26 15.22 -8.34
C LEU A 176 -7.73 15.25 -8.53
N ALA A 177 -7.00 15.92 -7.64
CA ALA A 177 -5.53 15.93 -7.67
C ALA A 177 -4.95 14.54 -7.44
N THR A 178 -5.47 13.79 -6.45
CA THR A 178 -5.07 12.40 -6.22
C THR A 178 -5.41 11.50 -7.41
N ARG A 179 -6.60 11.64 -8.01
CA ARG A 179 -6.98 10.89 -9.22
C ARG A 179 -6.03 11.17 -10.38
N ALA A 180 -5.71 12.43 -10.64
CA ALA A 180 -4.75 12.81 -11.67
C ALA A 180 -3.37 12.20 -11.41
N PHE A 181 -2.91 12.22 -10.16
CA PHE A 181 -1.64 11.61 -9.77
C PHE A 181 -1.64 10.10 -10.01
N VAL A 182 -2.71 9.38 -9.63
CA VAL A 182 -2.88 7.95 -9.91
C VAL A 182 -2.81 7.68 -11.41
N LEU A 183 -3.56 8.43 -12.23
CA LEU A 183 -3.58 8.24 -13.68
C LEU A 183 -2.23 8.54 -14.33
N ALA A 184 -1.53 9.58 -13.89
CA ALA A 184 -0.20 9.92 -14.37
C ALA A 184 0.82 8.80 -14.08
N ASN A 185 0.80 8.25 -12.86
CA ASN A 185 1.66 7.12 -12.48
C ASN A 185 1.33 5.85 -13.28
N LEU A 186 0.03 5.55 -13.49
CA LEU A 186 -0.38 4.39 -14.28
C LEU A 186 0.00 4.52 -15.75
N ALA A 187 -0.16 5.71 -16.33
CA ALA A 187 0.27 5.99 -17.71
C ALA A 187 1.79 5.80 -17.87
N GLU A 188 2.56 6.34 -16.92
CA GLU A 188 4.02 6.20 -16.92
C GLU A 188 4.48 4.75 -16.71
N LEU A 189 3.80 4.01 -15.82
CA LEU A 189 4.02 2.58 -15.62
C LEU A 189 3.81 1.80 -16.92
N VAL A 190 2.72 2.04 -17.64
CA VAL A 190 2.43 1.37 -18.90
C VAL A 190 3.49 1.71 -19.95
N ARG A 191 3.89 2.97 -20.03
CA ARG A 191 4.90 3.45 -20.98
C ARG A 191 6.28 2.84 -20.75
N ARG A 192 6.66 2.59 -19.49
CA ARG A 192 7.97 2.04 -19.11
C ARG A 192 7.93 0.59 -18.63
N LYS A 193 6.85 -0.15 -18.91
CA LYS A 193 6.60 -1.48 -18.34
C LYS A 193 7.78 -2.45 -18.52
N ASP A 194 8.36 -2.53 -19.73
CA ASP A 194 9.38 -3.53 -20.05
C ASP A 194 10.70 -3.24 -19.34
N GLU A 195 11.01 -1.96 -19.16
CA GLU A 195 12.17 -1.51 -18.39
C GLU A 195 12.01 -1.79 -16.90
N LEU A 196 10.84 -1.46 -16.32
CA LEU A 196 10.56 -1.74 -14.92
C LEU A 196 10.62 -3.25 -14.64
N LEU A 197 10.01 -4.08 -15.48
CA LEU A 197 10.04 -5.54 -15.35
C LEU A 197 11.48 -6.07 -15.38
N LYS A 198 12.32 -5.57 -16.29
CA LYS A 198 13.74 -5.95 -16.36
C LYS A 198 14.50 -5.55 -15.10
N LEU A 199 14.28 -4.34 -14.58
CA LEU A 199 14.92 -3.86 -13.37
C LEU A 199 14.50 -4.66 -12.13
N CYS A 200 13.21 -4.90 -11.95
CA CYS A 200 12.68 -5.74 -10.87
C CYS A 200 13.25 -7.16 -10.93
N ALA A 201 13.24 -7.80 -12.11
CA ALA A 201 13.79 -9.13 -12.28
C ALA A 201 15.31 -9.19 -12.03
N ALA A 202 16.05 -8.15 -12.43
CA ALA A 202 17.48 -8.06 -12.15
C ALA A 202 17.77 -7.89 -10.65
N ALA A 203 16.98 -7.08 -9.96
CA ALA A 203 17.09 -6.90 -8.52
C ALA A 203 16.72 -8.17 -7.73
N ASP A 204 15.68 -8.89 -8.17
CA ASP A 204 15.29 -10.19 -7.60
C ASP A 204 16.41 -11.23 -7.81
N ARG A 205 17.02 -11.31 -9.01
CA ARG A 205 18.15 -12.21 -9.28
C ARG A 205 19.37 -11.91 -8.40
N THR A 206 19.67 -10.64 -8.15
CA THR A 206 20.76 -10.25 -7.26
C THR A 206 20.56 -10.84 -5.85
N LEU A 207 19.37 -10.71 -5.27
CA LEU A 207 19.07 -11.29 -3.95
C LEU A 207 19.07 -12.81 -3.95
N LEU A 208 18.52 -13.45 -4.99
CA LEU A 208 18.52 -14.91 -5.11
C LEU A 208 19.92 -15.50 -5.26
N ALA A 209 20.87 -14.75 -5.82
CA ALA A 209 22.28 -15.11 -5.86
C ALA A 209 23.01 -14.89 -4.51
N GLY A 210 22.30 -14.41 -3.47
CA GLY A 210 22.90 -14.02 -2.19
C GLY A 210 23.80 -12.78 -2.32
N GLN A 211 23.57 -11.98 -3.36
CA GLN A 211 24.31 -10.75 -3.63
C GLN A 211 23.47 -9.53 -3.26
N GLY A 212 24.15 -8.40 -3.08
CA GLY A 212 23.53 -7.13 -2.69
C GLY A 212 24.08 -6.63 -1.36
N LYS A 213 23.63 -5.45 -0.96
CA LYS A 213 23.98 -4.85 0.32
C LYS A 213 22.71 -4.57 1.10
N LEU A 214 22.78 -4.79 2.40
CA LEU A 214 21.73 -4.49 3.35
C LEU A 214 22.06 -3.11 3.96
N GLY A 215 21.28 -2.09 3.60
CA GLY A 215 21.46 -0.77 4.19
C GLY A 215 21.04 -0.82 5.65
N HIS A 216 21.96 -0.50 6.55
CA HIS A 216 21.70 -0.41 7.97
C HIS A 216 22.16 0.96 8.50
N ALA A 217 21.36 1.59 9.36
CA ALA A 217 21.46 3.00 9.76
C ALA A 217 21.34 3.96 8.56
N SER A 218 20.31 4.81 8.58
CA SER A 218 20.10 5.78 7.49
C SER A 218 20.11 7.20 8.02
N ARG A 219 20.61 8.11 7.19
CA ARG A 219 20.51 9.55 7.43
C ARG A 219 19.93 10.25 6.22
N LEU A 220 19.33 11.41 6.46
CA LEU A 220 18.97 12.32 5.39
C LEU A 220 20.21 12.67 4.57
N THR A 221 20.03 12.78 3.26
CA THR A 221 21.10 13.29 2.39
C THR A 221 21.42 14.74 2.71
N ASP A 222 22.56 15.20 2.23
CA ASP A 222 22.93 16.60 2.31
C ASP A 222 21.87 17.45 1.58
N PRO A 223 21.54 18.65 2.09
CA PRO A 223 20.49 19.47 1.49
C PRO A 223 20.85 19.89 0.08
N VAL A 224 19.83 19.97 -0.77
CA VAL A 224 19.93 20.66 -2.05
C VAL A 224 19.18 21.98 -1.93
N ARG A 225 19.81 23.09 -2.35
CA ARG A 225 19.11 24.39 -2.42
C ARG A 225 18.05 24.32 -3.51
N GLY A 226 16.79 24.56 -3.15
CA GLY A 226 15.67 24.47 -4.06
C GLY A 226 14.58 25.49 -3.75
N GLU A 227 13.83 25.87 -4.78
CA GLU A 227 12.66 26.73 -4.63
C GLU A 227 11.45 25.90 -4.19
N VAL A 228 10.84 26.27 -3.06
CA VAL A 228 9.65 25.64 -2.51
C VAL A 228 8.54 26.67 -2.41
N LEU A 229 7.33 26.31 -2.87
CA LEU A 229 6.17 27.20 -2.79
C LEU A 229 5.65 27.27 -1.35
N VAL A 230 5.87 28.41 -0.71
CA VAL A 230 5.23 28.78 0.57
C VAL A 230 3.87 29.37 0.27
N GLY A 231 2.81 28.75 0.80
CA GLY A 231 1.43 29.13 0.60
C GLY A 231 0.88 29.99 1.74
N LYS A 232 -0.18 30.75 1.46
CA LYS A 232 -0.99 31.43 2.47
C LYS A 232 -2.24 30.60 2.76
N VAL A 233 -2.58 30.48 4.03
CA VAL A 233 -3.81 29.84 4.51
C VAL A 233 -4.66 30.86 5.26
N GLU A 234 -5.97 30.72 5.17
CA GLU A 234 -6.94 31.57 5.86
C GLU A 234 -7.80 30.75 6.81
N ARG A 235 -8.35 31.43 7.82
CA ARG A 235 -9.21 30.79 8.81
C ARG A 235 -10.64 30.70 8.26
N GLY A 236 -11.13 29.48 8.11
CA GLY A 236 -12.53 29.21 7.80
C GLY A 236 -13.41 29.15 9.05
N ALA A 237 -14.61 28.60 8.89
CA ALA A 237 -15.50 28.33 10.01
C ALA A 237 -14.86 27.39 11.05
N GLY A 238 -15.05 27.69 12.34
CA GLY A 238 -14.48 26.91 13.44
C GLY A 238 -12.95 26.97 13.47
N ARG A 239 -12.29 25.80 13.39
CA ARG A 239 -10.82 25.68 13.40
C ARG A 239 -10.23 25.41 12.02
N ARG A 240 -11.04 25.45 10.96
CA ARG A 240 -10.61 25.06 9.60
C ARG A 240 -9.61 26.05 9.04
N LEU A 241 -8.63 25.51 8.32
CA LEU A 241 -7.67 26.25 7.53
C LEU A 241 -7.97 26.00 6.04
N LEU A 242 -8.01 27.08 5.27
CA LEU A 242 -8.36 27.08 3.86
C LEU A 242 -7.14 27.53 3.05
N ALA A 243 -6.80 26.79 2.01
CA ALA A 243 -5.77 27.23 1.08
C ALA A 243 -6.27 28.46 0.32
N THR A 244 -5.37 29.41 0.08
CA THR A 244 -5.60 30.50 -0.87
C THR A 244 -4.84 30.22 -2.17
N ASP A 245 -5.13 30.97 -3.22
CA ASP A 245 -4.35 30.91 -4.47
C ASP A 245 -2.99 31.62 -4.36
N VAL A 246 -2.72 32.27 -3.21
CA VAL A 246 -1.46 32.97 -2.96
C VAL A 246 -0.39 31.99 -2.49
N SER A 247 0.64 31.84 -3.31
CA SER A 247 1.87 31.16 -2.96
C SER A 247 3.05 31.86 -3.59
N ARG A 248 4.21 31.86 -2.91
CA ARG A 248 5.46 32.42 -3.45
C ARG A 248 6.59 31.40 -3.37
N PRO A 249 7.49 31.37 -4.35
CA PRO A 249 8.70 30.55 -4.27
C PRO A 249 9.64 31.11 -3.20
N VAL A 250 10.22 30.22 -2.41
CA VAL A 250 11.25 30.53 -1.42
C VAL A 250 12.39 29.55 -1.59
N THR A 251 13.61 30.06 -1.78
CA THR A 251 14.80 29.22 -1.86
C THR A 251 15.20 28.76 -0.46
N MET A 252 15.18 27.45 -0.23
CA MET A 252 15.47 26.84 1.06
C MET A 252 16.28 25.54 0.92
N ASP A 253 16.70 24.97 2.04
CA ASP A 253 17.32 23.65 2.06
C ASP A 253 16.27 22.56 1.87
N VAL A 254 16.40 21.73 0.85
CA VAL A 254 15.48 20.62 0.57
C VAL A 254 16.16 19.29 0.91
N ARG A 255 15.56 18.53 1.83
CA ARG A 255 16.03 17.20 2.27
C ARG A 255 14.91 16.17 2.09
N VAL A 256 14.90 15.50 0.94
CA VAL A 256 13.81 14.59 0.52
C VAL A 256 14.27 13.17 0.22
N ARG A 257 15.51 12.83 0.60
CA ARG A 257 16.12 11.52 0.38
C ARG A 257 16.90 11.07 1.60
N PHE A 258 17.04 9.77 1.72
CA PHE A 258 17.93 9.14 2.69
C PHE A 258 19.03 8.37 1.97
N ARG A 259 20.16 8.21 2.66
CA ARG A 259 21.23 7.28 2.27
C ARG A 259 21.59 6.40 3.46
N ALA A 260 21.93 5.15 3.18
CA ALA A 260 22.52 4.28 4.19
C ALA A 260 23.89 4.83 4.58
N THR A 261 24.17 4.94 5.87
CA THR A 261 25.51 5.28 6.38
C THR A 261 26.38 4.06 6.51
N GLU A 262 25.77 2.90 6.78
CA GLU A 262 26.45 1.62 6.90
C GLU A 262 25.76 0.58 6.01
N GLN A 263 26.54 -0.38 5.54
CA GLN A 263 26.05 -1.46 4.69
C GLN A 263 26.62 -2.78 5.20
N LEU A 264 25.74 -3.75 5.42
CA LEU A 264 26.11 -5.09 5.81
C LEU A 264 26.16 -5.99 4.58
N ALA A 265 27.15 -6.89 4.56
CA ALA A 265 27.17 -8.01 3.62
C ALA A 265 25.96 -8.93 3.91
N HIS A 266 25.41 -9.54 2.86
CA HIS A 266 24.41 -10.59 3.05
C HIS A 266 25.07 -11.80 3.73
N PRO A 267 24.51 -12.32 4.85
CA PRO A 267 24.88 -13.64 5.32
C PRO A 267 24.34 -14.69 4.33
N ARG A 268 24.67 -15.96 4.54
CA ARG A 268 24.02 -17.06 3.82
C ARG A 268 22.67 -17.43 4.42
N ALA A 269 22.51 -17.26 5.73
CA ALA A 269 21.24 -17.38 6.42
C ALA A 269 21.28 -16.61 7.76
N TRP A 270 20.12 -16.40 8.35
CA TRP A 270 19.99 -16.06 9.77
C TRP A 270 19.50 -17.30 10.52
N ALA A 271 20.21 -17.68 11.59
CA ALA A 271 19.73 -18.69 12.53
C ALA A 271 19.13 -17.97 13.75
N VAL A 272 17.84 -18.20 14.00
CA VAL A 272 17.11 -17.65 15.15
C VAL A 272 16.99 -18.74 16.20
N VAL A 273 17.53 -18.48 17.40
CA VAL A 273 17.61 -19.46 18.49
C VAL A 273 16.88 -18.93 19.73
N GLY A 274 16.06 -19.78 20.35
CA GLY A 274 15.37 -19.46 21.62
C GLY A 274 14.25 -18.42 21.52
N ALA A 275 13.89 -17.98 20.30
CA ALA A 275 12.82 -17.01 20.09
C ALA A 275 11.41 -17.62 20.22
N SER A 276 10.41 -16.77 20.47
CA SER A 276 9.01 -17.17 20.55
C SER A 276 8.42 -17.48 19.18
N GLU A 277 7.42 -18.35 19.13
CA GLU A 277 6.72 -18.74 17.90
C GLU A 277 6.21 -17.55 17.08
N LEU A 278 5.84 -16.47 17.79
CA LEU A 278 5.40 -15.21 17.20
C LEU A 278 6.45 -14.61 16.25
N VAL A 279 7.75 -14.76 16.54
CA VAL A 279 8.81 -14.28 15.63
C VAL A 279 8.73 -15.00 14.29
N ARG A 280 8.60 -16.33 14.29
CA ARG A 280 8.45 -17.09 13.04
C ARG A 280 7.17 -16.69 12.31
N GLN A 281 6.05 -16.57 13.03
CA GLN A 281 4.77 -16.17 12.43
C GLN A 281 4.84 -14.80 11.76
N THR A 282 5.46 -13.81 12.41
CA THR A 282 5.66 -12.49 11.83
C THR A 282 6.56 -12.53 10.59
N LEU A 283 7.65 -13.30 10.61
CA LEU A 283 8.47 -13.51 9.41
C LEU A 283 7.65 -14.09 8.25
N GLN A 284 6.83 -15.10 8.51
CA GLN A 284 5.99 -15.72 7.48
C GLN A 284 4.87 -14.79 6.97
N LEU A 285 4.32 -13.91 7.81
CA LEU A 285 3.39 -12.86 7.37
C LEU A 285 4.01 -11.92 6.32
N HIS A 286 5.32 -11.76 6.34
CA HIS A 286 6.05 -11.00 5.33
C HIS A 286 6.42 -11.79 4.07
N GLY A 287 6.11 -13.09 4.03
CA GLY A 287 6.56 -14.01 2.99
C GLY A 287 8.06 -14.32 3.10
N VAL A 288 8.64 -14.20 4.29
CA VAL A 288 10.00 -14.67 4.55
C VAL A 288 9.96 -16.18 4.72
N GLU A 289 10.73 -16.89 3.91
CA GLU A 289 10.94 -18.33 4.01
C GLU A 289 11.72 -18.63 5.29
N VAL A 290 11.17 -19.55 6.09
CA VAL A 290 11.76 -20.05 7.32
C VAL A 290 11.72 -21.58 7.28
N VAL A 291 12.87 -22.22 7.49
CA VAL A 291 13.00 -23.68 7.60
C VAL A 291 13.46 -24.04 9.01
N ARG A 292 13.20 -25.27 9.45
CA ARG A 292 13.61 -25.76 10.77
C ARG A 292 14.81 -26.68 10.63
N LEU A 293 15.83 -26.46 11.46
CA LEU A 293 17.00 -27.31 11.57
C LEU A 293 16.63 -28.64 12.26
N ILE A 294 16.96 -29.78 11.66
CA ILE A 294 16.53 -31.11 12.15
C ILE A 294 17.49 -31.66 13.20
N GLU A 295 18.78 -31.40 13.06
CA GLU A 295 19.83 -31.92 13.94
C GLU A 295 20.79 -30.81 14.37
N PRO A 296 21.37 -30.88 15.59
CA PRO A 296 22.29 -29.84 16.05
C PRO A 296 23.57 -29.83 15.19
N ILE A 297 24.11 -28.64 14.93
CA ILE A 297 25.29 -28.48 14.06
C ILE A 297 26.17 -27.31 14.50
N ASP A 298 27.48 -27.49 14.41
CA ASP A 298 28.46 -26.42 14.59
C ASP A 298 28.66 -25.65 13.28
N VAL A 299 28.52 -24.33 13.33
CA VAL A 299 28.62 -23.44 12.16
C VAL A 299 29.47 -22.22 12.45
N LYS A 300 30.13 -21.71 11.40
CA LYS A 300 30.74 -20.39 11.43
C LYS A 300 29.66 -19.32 11.34
N VAL A 301 29.69 -18.38 12.27
CA VAL A 301 28.70 -17.31 12.38
C VAL A 301 29.37 -15.97 12.65
N GLU A 302 28.64 -14.90 12.34
CA GLU A 302 28.83 -13.61 13.00
C GLU A 302 27.74 -13.45 14.07
N ARG A 303 28.15 -13.11 15.28
CA ARG A 303 27.26 -12.79 16.40
C ARG A 303 27.15 -11.29 16.55
N PHE A 304 25.95 -10.78 16.84
CA PHE A 304 25.80 -9.40 17.27
C PHE A 304 26.06 -9.30 18.79
N GLU A 305 27.25 -8.82 19.15
CA GLU A 305 27.60 -8.51 20.55
C GLU A 305 26.96 -7.18 20.94
N ILE A 306 26.00 -7.22 21.87
CA ILE A 306 25.30 -6.05 22.37
C ILE A 306 26.25 -5.27 23.29
N ALA A 307 26.63 -4.07 22.87
CA ALA A 307 27.40 -3.13 23.69
C ALA A 307 26.48 -2.22 24.53
N GLY A 308 25.26 -1.97 24.04
CA GLY A 308 24.29 -1.11 24.72
C GLY A 308 22.86 -1.45 24.36
N ARG A 309 21.97 -1.31 25.34
CA ARG A 309 20.52 -1.49 25.19
C ARG A 309 19.80 -0.33 25.86
N SER A 310 18.87 0.27 25.14
CA SER A 310 17.98 1.30 25.68
C SER A 310 16.54 1.00 25.30
N LYS A 311 15.60 1.40 26.16
CA LYS A 311 14.17 1.33 25.88
C LYS A 311 13.56 2.72 25.86
N ALA A 312 12.63 2.94 24.96
CA ALA A 312 11.83 4.16 24.93
C ALA A 312 11.11 4.37 26.26
N ARG A 313 11.06 5.63 26.69
CA ARG A 313 10.32 6.04 27.91
C ARG A 313 8.82 5.88 27.72
N MET A 314 8.33 6.32 26.56
CA MET A 314 6.91 6.27 26.21
C MET A 314 6.59 5.04 25.35
N SER A 315 5.36 4.55 25.48
CA SER A 315 4.84 3.56 24.54
C SER A 315 4.53 4.21 23.20
N TYR A 316 4.82 3.49 22.13
CA TYR A 316 4.52 3.84 20.75
C TYR A 316 3.90 2.62 20.06
N GLN A 317 2.66 2.77 19.58
CA GLN A 317 1.93 1.69 18.90
C GLN A 317 1.81 0.40 19.74
N GLY A 318 1.76 0.51 21.07
CA GLY A 318 1.71 -0.64 21.99
C GLY A 318 3.08 -1.13 22.48
N HIS A 319 4.18 -0.58 21.98
CA HIS A 319 5.55 -1.05 22.28
C HIS A 319 6.40 0.01 22.97
N ARG A 320 7.34 -0.43 23.81
CA ARG A 320 8.41 0.44 24.32
C ARG A 320 9.68 0.11 23.55
N GLU A 321 9.85 0.82 22.44
CA GLU A 321 10.86 0.49 21.44
C GLU A 321 12.25 0.23 22.06
N THR A 322 12.85 -0.90 21.73
CA THR A 322 14.22 -1.24 22.17
C THR A 322 15.23 -0.81 21.11
N ARG A 323 16.25 -0.02 21.47
CA ARG A 323 17.40 0.24 20.62
C ARG A 323 18.62 -0.51 21.15
N LEU A 324 19.31 -1.20 20.25
CA LEU A 324 20.54 -1.90 20.52
C LEU A 324 21.71 -1.21 19.80
N THR A 325 22.86 -1.17 20.45
CA THR A 325 24.15 -0.82 19.85
C THR A 325 25.10 -1.98 20.08
N GLY A 326 26.06 -2.17 19.17
CA GLY A 326 26.92 -3.34 19.22
C GLY A 326 27.73 -3.52 17.96
N ARG A 327 28.39 -4.67 17.85
CA ARG A 327 29.23 -5.02 16.70
C ARG A 327 29.04 -6.49 16.32
N LEU A 328 29.31 -6.79 15.06
CA LEU A 328 29.39 -8.16 14.59
C LEU A 328 30.75 -8.75 14.94
N VAL A 329 30.77 -9.93 15.54
CA VAL A 329 31.99 -10.68 15.89
C VAL A 329 31.91 -12.07 15.30
N ALA A 330 32.92 -12.41 14.49
CA ALA A 330 33.04 -13.73 13.89
C ALA A 330 33.36 -14.79 14.97
N GLY A 331 32.83 -15.98 14.80
CA GLY A 331 33.11 -17.12 15.66
C GLY A 331 32.41 -18.38 15.20
N THR A 332 32.35 -19.37 16.09
CA THR A 332 31.63 -20.63 15.88
C THR A 332 30.50 -20.76 16.88
N ALA A 333 29.37 -21.30 16.44
CA ALA A 333 28.19 -21.55 17.28
C ALA A 333 27.63 -22.95 17.02
N ARG A 334 27.24 -23.63 18.09
CA ARG A 334 26.44 -24.84 18.00
C ARG A 334 24.96 -24.47 17.94
N LEU A 335 24.35 -24.65 16.77
CA LEU A 335 22.91 -24.47 16.61
C LEU A 335 22.18 -25.71 17.13
N PRO A 336 21.15 -25.57 17.97
CA PRO A 336 20.36 -26.70 18.42
C PRO A 336 19.39 -27.18 17.34
N ALA A 337 19.01 -28.46 17.38
CA ALA A 337 17.85 -28.93 16.63
C ALA A 337 16.61 -28.10 16.99
N GLY A 338 15.75 -27.84 16.00
CA GLY A 338 14.59 -26.98 16.13
C GLY A 338 14.87 -25.49 15.89
N ALA A 339 16.13 -25.05 15.79
CA ALA A 339 16.45 -23.66 15.43
C ALA A 339 15.82 -23.28 14.08
N TRP A 340 15.32 -22.05 13.98
CA TRP A 340 14.79 -21.53 12.73
C TRP A 340 15.92 -20.97 11.88
N ILE A 341 15.96 -21.41 10.63
CA ILE A 341 16.90 -20.93 9.64
C ILE A 341 16.13 -20.12 8.62
N VAL A 342 16.55 -18.89 8.39
CA VAL A 342 16.02 -17.97 7.39
C VAL A 342 17.07 -17.86 6.29
N PRO A 343 16.93 -18.58 5.16
CA PRO A 343 17.89 -18.49 4.06
C PRO A 343 18.00 -17.06 3.53
N ALA A 344 19.20 -16.57 3.22
CA ALA A 344 19.36 -15.23 2.67
C ALA A 344 19.14 -15.17 1.14
N THR A 345 19.10 -16.32 0.47
CA THR A 345 18.89 -16.45 -0.98
C THR A 345 17.39 -16.46 -1.32
N GLN A 346 16.69 -15.40 -0.94
CA GLN A 346 15.26 -15.26 -1.19
C GLN A 346 14.89 -13.81 -1.51
N ARG A 347 13.76 -13.60 -2.21
CA ARG A 347 13.34 -12.26 -2.67
C ARG A 347 13.04 -11.29 -1.52
N THR A 348 12.63 -11.82 -0.37
CA THR A 348 12.33 -11.05 0.85
C THR A 348 13.54 -10.90 1.78
N ALA A 349 14.76 -11.23 1.34
CA ALA A 349 15.96 -11.18 2.18
C ALA A 349 16.23 -9.81 2.81
N ARG A 350 15.85 -8.71 2.15
CA ARG A 350 15.95 -7.36 2.75
C ARG A 350 14.93 -7.12 3.85
N VAL A 351 13.72 -7.66 3.72
CA VAL A 351 12.72 -7.62 4.79
C VAL A 351 13.22 -8.44 5.98
N ALA A 352 13.73 -9.65 5.73
CA ALA A 352 14.34 -10.49 6.76
C ALA A 352 15.48 -9.77 7.49
N ALA A 353 16.39 -9.13 6.75
CA ALA A 353 17.48 -8.35 7.34
C ALA A 353 16.98 -7.21 8.25
N VAL A 354 15.99 -6.43 7.80
CA VAL A 354 15.44 -5.37 8.65
C VAL A 354 14.81 -5.95 9.93
N LEU A 355 14.12 -7.09 9.84
CA LEU A 355 13.48 -7.73 10.99
C LEU A 355 14.47 -8.36 11.97
N LEU A 356 15.58 -8.92 11.47
CA LEU A 356 16.44 -9.84 12.21
C LEU A 356 17.81 -9.27 12.58
N GLU A 357 18.30 -8.23 11.91
CA GLU A 357 19.61 -7.64 12.25
C GLU A 357 19.51 -6.84 13.54
N GLY A 358 20.43 -7.10 14.49
CA GLY A 358 20.43 -6.46 15.81
C GLY A 358 20.62 -4.95 15.77
N HIS A 359 21.35 -4.46 14.76
CA HIS A 359 21.50 -3.03 14.56
C HIS A 359 20.21 -2.37 14.03
N SER A 360 19.34 -3.10 13.32
CA SER A 360 18.21 -2.54 12.55
C SER A 360 17.24 -1.70 13.38
N GLU A 361 16.98 -0.48 12.89
CA GLU A 361 16.17 0.56 13.55
C GLU A 361 14.67 0.23 13.63
N ASP A 362 14.23 -0.82 12.92
CA ASP A 362 12.83 -1.24 12.83
C ASP A 362 12.68 -2.77 12.92
N SER A 363 13.62 -3.40 13.64
CA SER A 363 13.69 -4.85 13.87
C SER A 363 12.63 -5.39 14.81
N LEU A 364 12.53 -6.72 14.86
CA LEU A 364 11.74 -7.41 15.89
C LEU A 364 12.26 -7.14 17.31
N ALA A 365 13.56 -6.83 17.47
CA ALA A 365 14.07 -6.30 18.74
C ALA A 365 13.47 -4.92 19.05
N CYS A 366 13.45 -4.02 18.07
CA CYS A 366 12.82 -2.70 18.20
C CYS A 366 11.39 -2.82 18.69
N TRP A 367 10.61 -3.76 18.13
CA TRP A 367 9.22 -4.01 18.51
C TRP A 367 9.04 -4.99 19.69
N ASN A 368 10.05 -5.22 20.53
CA ASN A 368 9.97 -6.03 21.75
C ASN A 368 9.72 -7.55 21.57
N PHE A 369 9.79 -8.11 20.35
CA PHE A 369 9.55 -9.54 20.11
C PHE A 369 10.65 -10.43 20.72
N PHE A 370 11.85 -9.89 20.92
CA PHE A 370 12.98 -10.59 21.55
C PHE A 370 13.17 -10.28 23.03
N ASP A 371 12.29 -9.47 23.64
CA ASP A 371 12.47 -9.00 25.02
C ASP A 371 12.64 -10.14 26.04
N ARG A 372 11.93 -11.26 25.85
CA ARG A 372 12.07 -12.44 26.71
C ARG A 372 13.47 -13.04 26.67
N VAL A 373 14.09 -13.12 25.49
CA VAL A 373 15.45 -13.65 25.34
C VAL A 373 16.46 -12.63 25.84
N LEU A 374 16.26 -11.35 25.49
CA LEU A 374 17.15 -10.29 25.90
C LEU A 374 17.13 -10.03 27.41
N ALA A 375 16.08 -10.44 28.14
CA ALA A 375 16.03 -10.32 29.60
C ALA A 375 17.14 -11.13 30.31
N ASP A 376 17.68 -12.16 29.65
CA ASP A 376 18.87 -12.86 30.09
C ASP A 376 20.11 -12.26 29.42
N ASP A 377 20.86 -11.45 30.16
CA ASP A 377 22.05 -10.78 29.63
C ASP A 377 23.17 -11.78 29.23
N THR A 378 23.07 -13.06 29.63
CA THR A 378 24.00 -14.12 29.21
C THR A 378 23.62 -14.79 27.90
N ALA A 379 22.34 -14.72 27.50
CA ALA A 379 21.84 -15.34 26.28
C ALA A 379 22.27 -14.60 25.01
N GLY A 380 22.56 -13.30 25.12
CA GLY A 380 22.95 -12.44 24.00
C GLY A 380 21.82 -12.20 23.00
N TYR A 381 22.18 -11.72 21.80
CA TYR A 381 21.20 -11.50 20.73
C TYR A 381 20.79 -12.83 20.08
N PRO A 382 19.47 -13.14 19.94
CA PRO A 382 19.00 -14.47 19.52
C PRO A 382 19.20 -14.79 18.03
N VAL A 383 19.73 -13.86 17.24
CA VAL A 383 19.93 -14.05 15.81
C VAL A 383 21.43 -14.13 15.50
N LEU A 384 21.80 -15.22 14.86
CA LEU A 384 23.17 -15.49 14.40
C LEU A 384 23.20 -15.39 12.86
N ARG A 385 24.20 -14.69 12.33
CA ARG A 385 24.43 -14.60 10.88
C ARG A 385 25.29 -15.77 10.46
N VAL A 386 24.74 -16.70 9.70
CA VAL A 386 25.46 -17.87 9.18
C VAL A 386 26.19 -17.45 7.90
N MET A 387 27.52 -17.54 7.89
CA MET A 387 28.35 -17.01 6.80
C MET A 387 28.69 -18.04 5.72
N GLU A 388 28.56 -19.33 6.05
CA GLU A 388 28.77 -20.46 5.15
C GLU A 388 27.59 -21.42 5.35
N VAL A 389 26.97 -21.89 4.25
CA VAL A 389 25.90 -22.91 4.35
C VAL A 389 26.56 -24.26 4.61
N PRO A 390 26.41 -24.86 5.80
CA PRO A 390 26.92 -26.20 6.05
C PRO A 390 26.04 -27.24 5.35
N ALA A 391 26.46 -28.51 5.36
CA ALA A 391 25.61 -29.64 4.99
C ALA A 391 24.56 -29.94 6.09
N TRP A 392 23.67 -28.98 6.39
CA TRP A 392 22.60 -29.14 7.37
C TRP A 392 21.38 -29.85 6.79
N LYS A 393 20.66 -30.58 7.64
CA LYS A 393 19.33 -31.10 7.32
C LYS A 393 18.29 -30.14 7.84
N THR A 394 17.43 -29.66 6.94
CA THR A 394 16.33 -28.77 7.28
C THR A 394 15.03 -29.31 6.75
N GLU A 395 13.93 -29.00 7.42
CA GLU A 395 12.59 -29.24 6.92
C GLU A 395 11.88 -27.92 6.67
N ARG A 396 11.09 -27.88 5.60
CA ARG A 396 10.22 -26.73 5.34
C ARG A 396 9.12 -26.70 6.37
N LEU A 397 8.96 -25.55 7.00
CA LEU A 397 7.80 -25.30 7.82
C LEU A 397 6.64 -24.94 6.89
N PRO A 398 5.42 -25.44 7.15
CA PRO A 398 4.26 -24.88 6.49
C PRO A 398 4.25 -23.38 6.76
N ALA A 399 3.86 -22.59 5.77
CA ALA A 399 3.37 -21.25 6.10
C ALA A 399 2.24 -21.48 7.10
N ASP A 400 2.38 -21.00 8.34
CA ASP A 400 1.27 -20.99 9.28
C ASP A 400 0.13 -20.37 8.51
N GLY A 401 -0.88 -21.19 8.19
CA GLY A 401 -1.90 -20.86 7.21
C GLY A 401 -2.27 -19.42 7.43
N ALA A 402 -1.88 -18.56 6.47
CA ALA A 402 -2.00 -17.12 6.54
C ALA A 402 -3.26 -16.79 7.31
N VAL A 403 -3.15 -16.06 8.44
CA VAL A 403 -4.24 -15.59 9.32
C VAL A 403 -5.55 -16.18 8.86
N PRO A 404 -6.15 -17.20 9.51
CA PRO A 404 -7.26 -17.97 8.95
C PRO A 404 -8.09 -16.98 8.17
N VAL A 405 -7.95 -17.01 6.84
CA VAL A 405 -8.76 -16.14 6.00
C VAL A 405 -10.12 -16.66 6.40
N HIS A 406 -10.89 -15.85 7.12
CA HIS A 406 -12.17 -16.27 7.66
C HIS A 406 -12.98 -16.81 6.49
N ALA A 407 -12.97 -18.15 6.33
CA ALA A 407 -13.22 -18.82 5.07
C ALA A 407 -12.41 -18.20 3.89
N PRO A 408 -12.37 -18.79 2.68
CA PRO A 408 -12.37 -17.91 1.52
C PRO A 408 -13.46 -16.87 1.81
N TYR A 409 -13.13 -15.58 1.83
CA TYR A 409 -14.11 -14.61 1.38
C TYR A 409 -14.50 -15.15 0.01
N ARG A 410 -15.60 -15.90 -0.04
CA ARG A 410 -16.46 -15.89 -1.22
C ARG A 410 -16.50 -14.42 -1.52
N LEU A 411 -16.10 -14.04 -2.74
CA LEU A 411 -16.65 -12.83 -3.32
C LEU A 411 -18.11 -12.90 -2.92
N ILE A 412 -18.52 -12.10 -1.94
CA ILE A 412 -19.91 -11.83 -1.74
C ILE A 412 -20.17 -11.01 -2.99
N ARG A 413 -20.41 -11.70 -4.12
CA ARG A 413 -21.34 -11.21 -5.10
C ARG A 413 -22.48 -10.79 -4.21
N ALA A 414 -22.65 -9.50 -3.99
CA ALA A 414 -23.73 -8.97 -3.18
C ALA A 414 -24.94 -9.72 -3.71
N GLN A 415 -25.41 -10.71 -2.95
CA GLN A 415 -26.54 -11.48 -3.42
C GLN A 415 -27.64 -10.42 -3.45
N PRO A 416 -28.29 -10.22 -4.60
CA PRO A 416 -29.37 -9.27 -4.66
C PRO A 416 -30.30 -9.54 -3.48
N PRO A 417 -30.78 -8.50 -2.77
CA PRO A 417 -31.73 -8.69 -1.68
C PRO A 417 -32.86 -9.60 -2.14
N ALA A 418 -33.39 -10.45 -1.26
CA ALA A 418 -34.50 -11.31 -1.60
C ALA A 418 -35.66 -10.47 -2.17
N GLY A 419 -36.18 -10.85 -3.35
CA GLY A 419 -37.19 -10.08 -4.07
C GLY A 419 -36.65 -8.98 -5.00
N ALA A 420 -35.33 -8.84 -5.16
CA ALA A 420 -34.77 -7.91 -6.13
C ALA A 420 -35.12 -8.32 -7.57
N LEU A 421 -35.59 -7.35 -8.36
CA LEU A 421 -35.98 -7.58 -9.74
C LEU A 421 -34.76 -7.51 -10.66
N ARG A 422 -34.51 -8.57 -11.43
CA ARG A 422 -33.37 -8.63 -12.36
C ARG A 422 -33.81 -8.14 -13.74
N VAL A 423 -33.09 -7.15 -14.26
CA VAL A 423 -33.31 -6.57 -15.58
C VAL A 423 -32.07 -6.77 -16.43
N LYS A 424 -32.18 -7.49 -17.54
CA LYS A 424 -31.10 -7.62 -18.52
C LYS A 424 -31.19 -6.49 -19.54
N VAL A 425 -30.07 -5.79 -19.74
CA VAL A 425 -29.93 -4.67 -20.67
C VAL A 425 -29.10 -5.14 -21.86
N VAL A 426 -29.60 -5.02 -23.09
CA VAL A 426 -28.90 -5.50 -24.29
C VAL A 426 -28.96 -4.44 -25.38
N CYS A 427 -27.87 -4.22 -26.11
CA CYS A 427 -27.88 -3.39 -27.31
C CYS A 427 -28.32 -4.23 -28.53
N VAL A 428 -29.48 -3.95 -29.10
CA VAL A 428 -30.07 -4.70 -30.22
C VAL A 428 -30.90 -3.78 -31.12
N LYS A 429 -31.03 -4.13 -32.40
CA LYS A 429 -31.88 -3.42 -33.36
C LYS A 429 -33.22 -4.16 -33.51
N PRO A 430 -34.36 -3.47 -33.76
CA PRO A 430 -35.62 -4.13 -34.10
C PRO A 430 -35.58 -4.75 -35.51
N GLY A 431 -36.13 -5.96 -35.67
CA GLY A 431 -36.26 -6.72 -36.93
C GLY A 431 -35.79 -8.18 -36.78
N GLU A 432 -36.74 -9.11 -36.62
CA GLU A 432 -36.55 -10.54 -36.30
C GLU A 432 -35.73 -11.36 -37.33
N ARG A 433 -35.08 -12.49 -36.99
CA ARG A 433 -35.51 -13.57 -36.07
C ARG A 433 -34.35 -14.37 -35.43
N ARG A 434 -34.71 -15.09 -34.35
CA ARG A 434 -33.90 -15.95 -33.46
C ARG A 434 -33.32 -17.23 -34.11
N GLY A 435 -32.09 -17.55 -33.72
CA GLY A 435 -31.41 -18.85 -33.63
C GLY A 435 -30.02 -18.58 -33.03
N ASP A 436 -29.47 -19.25 -32.00
CA ASP A 436 -29.48 -20.66 -31.57
C ASP A 436 -29.05 -20.72 -30.07
N PRO A 437 -29.41 -21.77 -29.29
CA PRO A 437 -29.14 -21.93 -27.85
C PRO A 437 -27.69 -21.83 -27.34
N ASP A 438 -26.66 -22.03 -28.16
CA ASP A 438 -25.27 -21.84 -27.73
C ASP A 438 -24.46 -21.32 -28.93
N PHE A 439 -24.20 -20.01 -28.94
CA PHE A 439 -23.24 -19.30 -29.81
C PHE A 439 -22.88 -19.91 -31.18
N GLY A 440 -23.43 -19.35 -32.26
CA GLY A 440 -22.68 -19.27 -33.51
C GLY A 440 -23.51 -19.11 -34.79
N ARG A 441 -23.53 -17.90 -35.37
CA ARG A 441 -22.77 -17.53 -36.58
C ARG A 441 -23.23 -16.15 -37.10
N GLY A 442 -22.22 -15.29 -37.34
CA GLY A 442 -22.24 -14.14 -38.25
C GLY A 442 -23.23 -13.01 -37.97
N VAL A 443 -22.77 -11.89 -37.38
CA VAL A 443 -23.57 -10.64 -37.35
C VAL A 443 -22.71 -9.39 -37.58
N ARG A 444 -22.99 -8.63 -38.64
CA ARG A 444 -22.57 -7.23 -38.83
C ARG A 444 -23.60 -6.28 -38.18
N TRP A 445 -23.14 -5.21 -37.54
CA TRP A 445 -23.99 -4.29 -36.76
C TRP A 445 -23.97 -2.87 -37.33
N ARG A 446 -25.13 -2.20 -37.40
CA ARG A 446 -25.25 -0.75 -37.62
C ARG A 446 -26.45 -0.19 -36.84
N GLY A 447 -26.19 0.62 -35.82
CA GLY A 447 -27.17 1.25 -34.89
C GLY A 447 -27.26 0.54 -33.52
N ARG A 448 -27.43 1.30 -32.42
CA ARG A 448 -27.55 0.79 -31.04
C ARG A 448 -28.80 1.37 -30.37
N GLU A 449 -29.79 0.54 -30.09
CA GLU A 449 -30.87 0.85 -29.16
C GLU A 449 -30.77 -0.09 -27.94
N LEU A 450 -31.10 0.42 -26.75
CA LEU A 450 -31.13 -0.38 -25.53
C LEU A 450 -32.46 -1.13 -25.45
N LEU A 451 -32.41 -2.45 -25.54
CA LEU A 451 -33.51 -3.32 -25.14
C LEU A 451 -33.35 -3.74 -23.68
N TRP A 452 -34.47 -3.80 -23.00
CA TRP A 452 -34.60 -4.16 -21.60
C TRP A 452 -35.48 -5.39 -21.49
N SER A 453 -35.12 -6.30 -20.58
CA SER A 453 -35.95 -7.45 -20.29
C SER A 453 -36.04 -7.68 -18.78
N ALA A 454 -37.27 -7.85 -18.29
CA ALA A 454 -37.59 -8.21 -16.91
C ALA A 454 -38.59 -9.39 -16.96
N GLY A 455 -38.12 -10.59 -16.60
CA GLY A 455 -38.88 -11.82 -16.87
C GLY A 455 -39.07 -12.03 -18.39
N GLU A 456 -40.31 -12.29 -18.80
CA GLU A 456 -40.69 -12.51 -20.22
C GLU A 456 -40.96 -11.21 -21.00
N GLN A 457 -41.06 -10.07 -20.31
CA GLN A 457 -41.37 -8.79 -20.94
C GLN A 457 -40.11 -8.15 -21.54
N GLN A 458 -40.23 -7.62 -22.76
CA GLN A 458 -39.16 -6.89 -23.44
C GLN A 458 -39.64 -5.50 -23.90
N SER A 459 -38.78 -4.50 -23.79
CA SER A 459 -39.05 -3.13 -24.24
C SER A 459 -37.80 -2.46 -24.81
N SER A 460 -37.97 -1.58 -25.80
CA SER A 460 -36.92 -0.67 -26.30
C SER A 460 -36.99 0.74 -25.73
N SER A 461 -38.02 1.04 -24.94
CA SER A 461 -38.25 2.38 -24.37
C SER A 461 -38.14 2.38 -22.85
N LEU A 462 -37.72 3.51 -22.28
CA LEU A 462 -37.71 3.75 -20.84
C LEU A 462 -39.12 3.61 -20.25
N VAL A 463 -40.15 4.07 -20.95
CA VAL A 463 -41.55 3.93 -20.51
C VAL A 463 -41.94 2.47 -20.40
N GLY A 464 -41.58 1.62 -21.36
CA GLY A 464 -41.85 0.19 -21.29
C GLY A 464 -41.00 -0.53 -20.24
N LEU A 465 -39.77 -0.07 -19.97
CA LEU A 465 -38.98 -0.55 -18.81
C LEU A 465 -39.69 -0.22 -17.49
N LEU A 466 -40.15 1.02 -17.31
CA LEU A 466 -40.87 1.44 -16.11
C LEU A 466 -42.20 0.71 -15.96
N GLY A 467 -42.87 0.38 -17.08
CA GLY A 467 -44.02 -0.50 -17.11
C GLY A 467 -43.71 -1.91 -16.60
N ALA A 468 -42.64 -2.53 -17.10
CA ALA A 468 -42.19 -3.85 -16.65
C ALA A 468 -41.68 -3.85 -15.20
N LEU A 469 -41.14 -2.72 -14.73
CA LEU A 469 -40.72 -2.48 -13.35
C LEU A 469 -41.87 -1.98 -12.44
N GLY A 470 -43.10 -1.87 -12.96
CA GLY A 470 -44.19 -1.14 -12.31
C GLY A 470 -44.51 -1.59 -10.88
N GLN A 471 -44.34 -2.88 -10.57
CA GLN A 471 -44.52 -3.40 -9.21
C GLN A 471 -43.31 -3.08 -8.31
N ALA A 472 -42.09 -3.14 -8.85
CA ALA A 472 -40.86 -2.82 -8.13
C ALA A 472 -40.78 -1.33 -7.75
N LEU A 473 -41.24 -0.43 -8.62
CA LEU A 473 -41.34 1.01 -8.34
C LEU A 473 -42.33 1.31 -7.23
N LYS A 474 -43.52 0.67 -7.25
CA LYS A 474 -44.55 0.83 -6.20
C LYS A 474 -44.07 0.32 -4.84
N GLN A 475 -43.29 -0.76 -4.82
CA GLN A 475 -42.81 -1.42 -3.60
C GLN A 475 -41.39 -1.00 -3.19
N ARG A 476 -40.76 -0.06 -3.91
CA ARG A 476 -39.36 0.38 -3.72
C ARG A 476 -38.36 -0.77 -3.66
N GLN A 477 -38.60 -1.82 -4.43
CA GLN A 477 -37.72 -2.98 -4.47
C GLN A 477 -36.38 -2.65 -5.16
N PRO A 478 -35.28 -3.28 -4.72
CA PRO A 478 -33.99 -3.14 -5.40
C PRO A 478 -34.05 -3.70 -6.83
N VAL A 479 -33.39 -3.03 -7.77
CA VAL A 479 -33.28 -3.47 -9.16
C VAL A 479 -31.86 -3.91 -9.45
N VAL A 480 -31.68 -5.08 -10.06
CA VAL A 480 -30.39 -5.57 -10.52
C VAL A 480 -30.29 -5.40 -12.02
N LEU A 481 -29.41 -4.50 -12.49
CA LEU A 481 -29.09 -4.40 -13.90
C LEU A 481 -28.00 -5.39 -14.28
N VAL A 482 -28.29 -6.18 -15.29
CA VAL A 482 -27.38 -7.14 -15.90
C VAL A 482 -27.01 -6.63 -17.29
N PRO A 483 -25.82 -6.02 -17.47
CA PRO A 483 -25.39 -5.54 -18.79
C PRO A 483 -25.07 -6.74 -19.69
N GLY A 484 -25.65 -6.73 -20.89
CA GLY A 484 -25.29 -7.66 -21.96
C GLY A 484 -23.94 -7.31 -22.61
N PRO A 485 -23.42 -8.21 -23.47
CA PRO A 485 -22.03 -8.17 -23.96
C PRO A 485 -21.62 -6.92 -24.74
N ARG A 486 -22.59 -6.07 -25.12
CA ARG A 486 -22.39 -4.88 -25.98
C ARG A 486 -22.83 -3.58 -25.34
N VAL A 487 -23.25 -3.62 -24.07
CA VAL A 487 -23.59 -2.44 -23.29
C VAL A 487 -22.30 -1.80 -22.79
N THR A 488 -22.06 -0.56 -23.19
CA THR A 488 -20.92 0.25 -22.72
C THR A 488 -21.17 0.82 -21.33
N ASN A 489 -20.12 1.20 -20.62
CA ASN A 489 -20.24 1.87 -19.32
C ASN A 489 -21.06 3.17 -19.41
N ALA A 490 -20.96 3.92 -20.50
CA ALA A 490 -21.72 5.16 -20.69
C ALA A 490 -23.23 4.88 -20.83
N GLU A 491 -23.61 3.87 -21.63
CA GLU A 491 -25.00 3.43 -21.79
C GLU A 491 -25.57 2.90 -20.46
N LEU A 492 -24.76 2.16 -19.68
CA LEU A 492 -25.16 1.65 -18.36
C LEU A 492 -25.30 2.77 -17.30
N LEU A 493 -24.43 3.77 -17.32
CA LEU A 493 -24.54 4.92 -16.41
C LEU A 493 -25.76 5.78 -16.73
N ASN A 494 -26.07 5.96 -18.02
CA ASN A 494 -27.29 6.64 -18.45
C ASN A 494 -28.54 5.88 -17.98
N ALA A 495 -28.54 4.56 -18.15
CA ALA A 495 -29.59 3.67 -17.62
C ALA A 495 -29.83 3.85 -16.12
N CYS A 496 -28.75 3.84 -15.32
CA CYS A 496 -28.84 4.04 -13.87
C CYS A 496 -29.40 5.43 -13.52
N SER A 497 -29.00 6.47 -14.26
CA SER A 497 -29.48 7.84 -14.02
C SER A 497 -30.99 7.97 -14.26
N GLU A 498 -31.51 7.35 -15.33
CA GLU A 498 -32.94 7.38 -15.62
C GLU A 498 -33.79 6.60 -14.59
N LEU A 499 -33.27 5.49 -14.08
CA LEU A 499 -33.94 4.73 -13.02
C LEU A 499 -33.96 5.46 -11.67
N ASP A 500 -32.89 6.18 -11.33
CA ASP A 500 -32.86 7.03 -10.13
C ASP A 500 -33.87 8.18 -10.25
N LYS A 501 -33.96 8.84 -11.41
CA LYS A 501 -35.00 9.86 -11.69
C LYS A 501 -36.42 9.30 -11.55
N ALA A 502 -36.62 8.04 -11.94
CA ALA A 502 -37.90 7.36 -11.82
C ALA A 502 -38.22 6.84 -10.40
N GLY A 503 -37.31 7.04 -9.43
CA GLY A 503 -37.53 6.72 -8.02
C GLY A 503 -36.98 5.37 -7.56
N VAL A 504 -36.19 4.67 -8.38
CA VAL A 504 -35.46 3.46 -7.95
C VAL A 504 -34.24 3.87 -7.13
N ARG A 505 -34.30 3.65 -5.81
CA ARG A 505 -33.24 4.09 -4.88
C ARG A 505 -32.09 3.09 -4.70
N GLN A 506 -32.30 1.83 -5.07
CA GLN A 506 -31.28 0.79 -4.97
C GLN A 506 -31.13 0.09 -6.32
N ILE A 507 -30.00 0.36 -6.99
CA ILE A 507 -29.63 -0.22 -8.28
C ILE A 507 -28.33 -0.99 -8.08
N LEU A 508 -28.38 -2.30 -8.33
CA LEU A 508 -27.24 -3.20 -8.25
C LEU A 508 -26.75 -3.52 -9.67
N LEU A 509 -25.46 -3.40 -9.92
CA LEU A 509 -24.86 -3.81 -11.18
C LEU A 509 -24.29 -5.21 -11.04
N GLN A 510 -24.83 -6.16 -11.80
CA GLN A 510 -24.33 -7.53 -11.81
C GLN A 510 -23.88 -7.91 -13.21
N ARG A 511 -22.56 -7.97 -13.40
CA ARG A 511 -21.99 -8.50 -14.65
C ARG A 511 -22.08 -10.03 -14.61
N GLU A 512 -22.87 -10.60 -15.52
CA GLU A 512 -22.79 -12.05 -15.79
C GLU A 512 -21.39 -12.34 -16.36
N PRO A 513 -20.72 -13.42 -15.94
CA PRO A 513 -19.45 -13.83 -16.52
C PRO A 513 -19.70 -14.34 -17.94
N GLU A 514 -19.47 -13.49 -18.94
CA GLU A 514 -19.15 -13.89 -20.31
C GLU A 514 -17.67 -13.63 -20.56
#